data_AF-A0A318CVZ5-F1
#
_entry.id   AF-A0A318CVZ5-F1
#
_cell.length_a   1.000
_cell.length_b   1.000
_cell.length_c   1.000
_cell.angle_alpha   90.00
_cell.angle_beta   90.00
_cell.angle_gamma   90.00
#
_symmetry.space_group_name_H-M   'P 1'
#
loop_
_entity.id
_entity.type
_entity.pdbx_description
1 polymer ?
#
loop_
_entity_poly.entity_id
_entity_poly.type
_entity_poly.pdbx_seq_one_letter_code
_entity_poly.pdbx_strand_id
1 'polypeptide(L)'
;MKPEEIKTISSESYLDKIIDSGWTIVGPRKDPQKDLRFAKNFFKRNMEFIPEHVLEADGFKIVPPSPFTRGYQLMYKDDGQLIRYTRSRYTLTSGKTEIPLCMSF
;
A
#
# COMPACT_ATOMS: atom_id res chain seq x y z
N MET A 1 14.20 8.78 -4.26
CA MET A 1 13.04 9.29 -3.50
C MET A 1 13.07 8.70 -2.11
N LYS A 2 12.87 9.50 -1.06
CA LYS A 2 12.87 8.99 0.32
C LYS A 2 11.53 8.32 0.67
N PRO A 3 11.49 7.39 1.64
CA PRO A 3 10.25 6.71 2.03
C PRO A 3 9.14 7.68 2.46
N GLU A 4 9.49 8.68 3.26
CA GLU A 4 8.51 9.63 3.83
C GLU A 4 7.91 10.57 2.76
N GLU A 5 8.60 10.74 1.63
CA GLU A 5 8.14 11.56 0.50
C GLU A 5 7.07 10.86 -0.34
N ILE A 6 6.93 9.53 -0.22
CA ILE A 6 5.97 8.74 -0.98
C ILE A 6 4.58 8.93 -0.36
N LYS A 7 3.75 9.70 -1.05
CA LYS A 7 2.33 9.90 -0.73
C LYS A 7 1.44 8.82 -1.36
N THR A 8 0.13 8.94 -1.15
CA THR A 8 -0.90 8.13 -1.83
C THR A 8 -0.64 8.03 -3.33
N ILE A 9 -0.68 6.80 -3.83
CA ILE A 9 -0.41 6.44 -5.20
C ILE A 9 -1.75 6.16 -5.88
N SER A 10 -2.23 7.13 -6.65
CA SER A 10 -3.54 7.07 -7.32
C SER A 10 -3.46 7.01 -8.85
N SER A 11 -2.25 7.02 -9.42
CA SER A 11 -2.05 7.00 -10.87
C SER A 11 -0.86 6.15 -11.32
N GLU A 12 -0.95 5.66 -12.56
CA GLU A 12 0.17 4.96 -13.22
C GLU A 12 1.40 5.86 -13.32
N SER A 13 1.21 7.14 -13.65
CA SER A 13 2.31 8.10 -13.83
C SER A 13 3.09 8.37 -12.55
N TYR A 14 2.42 8.38 -11.40
CA TYR A 14 3.10 8.57 -10.13
C TYR A 14 3.76 7.29 -9.66
N LEU A 15 3.16 6.13 -9.89
CA LEU A 15 3.82 4.84 -9.66
C LEU A 15 5.10 4.74 -10.49
N ASP A 16 5.07 5.12 -11.77
CA ASP A 16 6.25 5.08 -12.64
C ASP A 16 7.38 5.99 -12.12
N LYS A 17 7.06 7.21 -11.65
CA LYS A 17 8.06 8.08 -10.99
C LYS A 17 8.72 7.43 -9.76
N ILE A 18 7.93 6.70 -8.97
CA ILE A 18 8.45 5.97 -7.81
C ILE A 18 9.42 4.87 -8.27
N ILE A 19 9.02 4.08 -9.28
CA ILE A 19 9.86 3.02 -9.84
C ILE A 19 11.16 3.58 -10.44
N ASP A 20 11.08 4.65 -11.24
CA ASP A 20 12.22 5.34 -11.85
C ASP A 20 13.20 5.88 -10.80
N SER A 21 12.69 6.19 -9.59
CA SER A 21 13.51 6.65 -8.47
C SER A 21 14.22 5.53 -7.69
N GLY A 22 14.12 4.27 -8.15
CA GLY A 22 14.83 3.11 -7.62
C GLY A 22 13.99 2.23 -6.67
N TRP A 23 12.67 2.36 -6.69
CA TRP A 23 11.77 1.51 -5.93
C TRP A 23 11.24 0.36 -6.79
N THR A 24 10.87 -0.74 -6.15
CA THR A 24 10.22 -1.89 -6.79
C THR A 24 8.92 -2.19 -6.09
N ILE A 25 7.84 -2.37 -6.85
CA ILE A 25 6.58 -2.86 -6.30
C ILE A 25 6.60 -4.39 -6.27
N VAL A 26 6.45 -4.96 -5.07
CA VAL A 26 6.39 -6.40 -4.83
C VAL A 26 4.98 -6.74 -4.41
N GLY A 27 4.34 -7.64 -5.14
CA GLY A 27 2.98 -8.08 -4.87
C GLY A 27 2.91 -9.58 -4.56
N PRO A 28 1.70 -10.15 -4.51
CA PRO A 28 1.49 -11.55 -4.15
C PRO A 28 2.06 -12.55 -5.17
N ARG A 29 2.43 -12.10 -6.38
CA ARG A 29 2.94 -12.97 -7.44
C ARG A 29 4.44 -13.20 -7.33
N LYS A 30 5.13 -12.42 -6.49
CA LYS A 30 6.60 -12.47 -6.30
C LYS A 30 7.36 -12.31 -7.62
N ASP A 31 6.77 -11.57 -8.56
CA ASP A 31 7.30 -11.33 -9.90
C ASP A 31 7.15 -9.83 -10.16
N PRO A 32 8.24 -9.06 -10.08
CA PRO A 32 8.19 -7.60 -10.14
C PRO A 32 7.50 -7.06 -11.39
N GLN A 33 7.70 -7.69 -12.55
CA GLN A 33 7.09 -7.24 -13.80
C GLN A 33 5.58 -7.49 -13.81
N LYS A 34 5.16 -8.68 -13.35
CA LYS A 34 3.72 -8.98 -13.23
C LYS A 34 3.08 -8.11 -12.17
N ASP A 35 3.68 -7.97 -11.01
CA ASP A 35 3.11 -7.18 -9.92
C ASP A 35 3.01 -5.70 -10.28
N LEU A 36 4.00 -5.12 -10.99
CA LEU A 36 3.90 -3.78 -11.55
C LEU A 36 2.73 -3.66 -12.54
N ARG A 37 2.62 -4.59 -13.49
CA ARG A 37 1.51 -4.59 -14.46
C ARG A 37 0.15 -4.67 -13.79
N PHE A 38 0.01 -5.52 -12.77
CA PHE A 38 -1.24 -5.65 -12.02
C PHE A 38 -1.52 -4.42 -11.16
N ALA A 39 -0.50 -3.82 -10.54
CA ALA A 39 -0.62 -2.58 -9.79
C ALA A 39 -1.17 -1.45 -10.66
N LYS A 40 -0.63 -1.28 -11.88
CA LYS A 40 -1.13 -0.29 -12.85
C LYS A 40 -2.61 -0.50 -13.20
N ASN A 41 -3.05 -1.74 -13.36
CA ASN A 41 -4.45 -2.03 -13.66
C ASN A 41 -5.42 -1.66 -12.53
N PHE A 42 -4.96 -1.50 -11.29
CA PHE A 42 -5.84 -1.05 -10.20
C PHE A 42 -6.23 0.42 -10.36
N PHE A 43 -5.34 1.27 -10.84
CA PHE A 43 -5.66 2.69 -11.08
C PHE A 43 -6.73 2.87 -12.15
N LYS A 44 -6.79 1.98 -13.15
CA LYS A 44 -7.88 1.95 -14.15
C LYS A 44 -9.25 1.67 -13.55
N ARG A 45 -9.29 1.15 -12.31
CA ARG A 45 -10.49 0.84 -11.55
C ARG A 45 -10.71 1.84 -10.39
N ASN A 46 -10.04 2.99 -10.42
CA ASN A 46 -10.07 4.01 -9.36
C ASN A 46 -9.67 3.49 -7.96
N MET A 47 -8.84 2.43 -7.91
CA MET A 47 -8.24 1.97 -6.66
C MET A 47 -6.90 2.67 -6.46
N GLU A 48 -6.60 3.03 -5.21
CA GLU A 48 -5.35 3.71 -4.86
C GLU A 48 -4.54 2.84 -3.90
N PHE A 49 -3.23 3.00 -3.95
CA PHE A 49 -2.34 2.47 -2.92
C PHE A 49 -1.99 3.58 -1.93
N ILE A 50 -2.23 3.34 -0.66
CA ILE A 50 -1.92 4.26 0.42
C ILE A 50 -0.78 3.66 1.23
N PRO A 51 0.41 4.28 1.26
CA PRO A 51 1.50 3.85 2.13
C PRO A 51 1.10 3.83 3.60
N GLU A 52 1.63 2.87 4.36
CA GLU A 52 1.29 2.70 5.78
C GLU A 52 1.56 3.97 6.60
N HIS A 53 2.71 4.61 6.38
CA HIS A 53 3.09 5.84 7.09
C HIS A 53 2.16 7.03 6.80
N VAL A 54 1.50 7.07 5.64
CA VAL A 54 0.51 8.10 5.32
C VAL A 54 -0.74 7.91 6.17
N LEU A 55 -1.17 6.66 6.36
CA LEU A 55 -2.33 6.33 7.19
C LEU A 55 -2.06 6.62 8.66
N GLU A 56 -0.88 6.25 9.15
CA GLU A 56 -0.45 6.57 10.51
C GLU A 56 -0.42 8.09 10.75
N ALA A 57 0.11 8.86 9.79
CA ALA A 57 0.14 10.32 9.85
C ALA A 57 -1.28 10.94 9.84
N ASP A 58 -2.22 10.32 9.13
CA ASP A 58 -3.64 10.69 9.12
C ASP A 58 -4.38 10.26 10.39
N GLY A 59 -3.70 9.62 11.35
CA GLY A 59 -4.26 9.20 12.64
C GLY A 59 -4.93 7.83 12.64
N PHE A 60 -4.75 7.04 11.57
CA PHE A 60 -5.22 5.65 11.56
C PHE A 60 -4.33 4.78 12.45
N LYS A 61 -4.97 3.86 13.16
CA LYS A 61 -4.30 2.76 13.86
C LYS A 61 -4.44 1.48 13.06
N ILE A 62 -3.33 0.77 12.91
CA ILE A 62 -3.23 -0.41 12.06
C ILE A 62 -3.01 -1.64 12.95
N VAL A 63 -3.88 -2.63 12.80
CA VAL A 63 -3.77 -3.90 13.51
C VAL A 63 -3.37 -4.97 12.51
N PRO A 64 -2.22 -5.63 12.70
CA PRO A 64 -1.79 -6.67 11.79
C PRO A 64 -2.74 -7.88 11.82
N PRO A 65 -2.73 -8.70 10.76
CA PRO A 65 -3.48 -9.95 10.73
C PRO A 65 -3.14 -10.87 11.91
N SER A 66 -4.15 -11.34 12.62
CA SER A 66 -4.03 -12.28 13.73
C SER A 66 -5.20 -13.27 13.72
N PRO A 67 -5.16 -14.36 14.53
CA PRO A 67 -6.31 -15.24 14.72
C PRO A 67 -7.56 -14.47 15.18
N PHE A 68 -7.40 -13.45 16.02
CA PHE A 68 -8.49 -12.59 16.50
C PHE A 68 -9.10 -11.74 15.38
N THR A 69 -8.28 -11.25 14.45
CA THR A 69 -8.74 -10.51 13.28
C THR A 69 -9.08 -11.41 12.09
N ARG A 70 -9.14 -12.74 12.29
CA ARG A 70 -9.41 -13.75 11.25
C ARG A 70 -8.50 -13.60 10.01
N GLY A 71 -7.26 -13.17 10.23
CA GLY A 71 -6.29 -12.96 9.13
C GLY A 71 -6.57 -11.73 8.26
N TYR A 72 -7.30 -10.74 8.79
CA TYR A 72 -7.46 -9.42 8.16
C TYR A 72 -6.60 -8.37 8.87
N GLN A 73 -6.03 -7.45 8.10
CA GLN A 73 -5.47 -6.20 8.62
C GLN A 73 -6.63 -5.23 8.85
N LEU A 74 -6.72 -4.70 10.08
CA LEU A 74 -7.77 -3.77 10.47
C LEU A 74 -7.19 -2.36 10.54
N MET A 75 -7.97 -1.39 10.08
CA MET A 75 -7.63 0.02 10.12
C MET A 75 -8.79 0.78 10.74
N TYR A 76 -8.52 1.52 11.82
CA TYR A 76 -9.54 2.29 12.53
C TYR A 76 -9.04 3.70 12.87
N LYS A 77 -9.98 4.64 12.88
CA LYS A 77 -9.79 6.05 13.22
C LYS A 77 -11.04 6.54 14.00
N ASP A 78 -10.97 7.68 14.68
CA ASP A 78 -12.08 8.40 15.30
C ASP A 78 -13.03 7.51 16.14
N ASP A 79 -12.63 7.19 17.38
CA ASP A 79 -13.42 6.44 18.36
C ASP A 79 -13.89 5.03 17.93
N GLY A 80 -13.04 4.33 17.18
CA GLY A 80 -13.23 2.90 16.89
C GLY A 80 -14.12 2.64 15.67
N GLN A 81 -14.35 3.64 14.83
CA GLN A 81 -14.98 3.41 13.54
C GLN A 81 -14.03 2.56 12.68
N LEU A 82 -14.43 1.31 12.40
CA LEU A 82 -13.72 0.42 11.51
C LEU A 82 -13.97 0.89 10.08
N ILE A 83 -13.00 1.58 9.50
CA ILE A 83 -13.19 2.22 8.19
C ILE A 83 -12.96 1.20 7.06
N ARG A 84 -11.96 0.30 7.13
CA ARG A 84 -11.67 -0.65 6.02
C ARG A 84 -10.96 -1.95 6.39
N TYR A 85 -11.20 -2.96 5.54
CA TYR A 85 -10.37 -4.15 5.34
C TYR A 85 -9.45 -3.92 4.14
N THR A 86 -8.15 -4.11 4.29
CA THR A 86 -7.30 -4.29 3.09
C THR A 86 -6.34 -5.45 3.30
N ARG A 87 -6.32 -6.37 2.32
CA ARG A 87 -5.29 -7.42 2.18
C ARG A 87 -4.32 -7.02 1.08
N SER A 88 -3.89 -5.75 1.07
CA SER A 88 -2.88 -5.39 0.10
C SER A 88 -1.57 -6.06 0.50
N ARG A 89 -1.26 -7.16 -0.20
CA ARG A 89 0.03 -7.84 -0.15
C ARG A 89 1.06 -7.13 -1.03
N TYR A 90 0.87 -5.83 -1.26
CA TYR A 90 1.78 -5.02 -2.03
C TYR A 90 2.68 -4.22 -1.09
N THR A 91 3.95 -4.19 -1.44
CA THR A 91 4.99 -3.48 -0.70
C THR A 91 5.87 -2.76 -1.71
N LEU A 92 6.28 -1.53 -1.43
CA LEU A 92 7.38 -0.89 -2.13
C LEU A 92 8.68 -1.26 -1.44
N THR A 93 9.66 -1.73 -2.21
CA THR A 93 10.98 -2.09 -1.68
C THR A 93 12.07 -1.28 -2.39
N SER A 94 13.05 -0.82 -1.62
CA SER A 94 14.29 -0.24 -2.13
C SER A 94 15.44 -0.57 -1.18
N GLY A 95 16.35 -1.44 -1.62
CA GLY A 95 17.43 -1.96 -0.77
C GLY A 95 16.88 -2.73 0.44
N LYS A 96 17.08 -2.18 1.65
CA LYS A 96 16.60 -2.76 2.92
C LYS A 96 15.31 -2.12 3.43
N THR A 97 14.80 -1.12 2.72
CA THR A 97 13.60 -0.39 3.14
C THR A 97 12.38 -0.98 2.47
N GLU A 98 11.35 -1.21 3.27
CA GLU A 98 10.05 -1.72 2.83
C GLU A 98 8.95 -0.76 3.29
N ILE A 99 8.02 -0.45 2.39
CA ILE A 99 6.83 0.36 2.69
C ILE A 99 5.61 -0.49 2.34
N PRO A 100 4.89 -0.99 3.35
CA PRO A 100 3.64 -1.68 3.12
C PRO A 100 2.62 -0.72 2.50
N LEU A 101 1.91 -1.20 1.49
CA LEU A 101 0.85 -0.45 0.83
C LEU A 101 -0.49 -1.03 1.26
N CYS A 102 -1.44 -0.17 1.60
CA CYS A 102 -2.86 -0.49 1.74
C CYS A 102 -3.62 -0.12 0.47
N MET A 103 -4.75 -0.76 0.18
CA MET A 103 -5.59 -0.40 -0.98
C MET A 103 -6.90 0.25 -0.55
N SER A 104 -7.26 1.36 -1.19
CA SER A 104 -8.62 1.92 -1.15
C SER A 104 -9.46 1.31 -2.29
N PHE A 105 -10.74 1.00 -1.99
CA PHE A 105 -11.74 0.44 -2.91
C PHE A 105 -12.95 1.36 -3.06
#